data_AF-A0A8S9MX15-F1
#
_entry.id   AF-A0A8S9MX15-F1
#
_cell.length_a   1.000
_cell.length_b   1.000
_cell.length_c   1.000
_cell.angle_alpha   90.00
_cell.angle_beta   90.00
_cell.angle_gamma   90.00
#
_symmetry.space_group_name_H-M   'P 1'
#
loop_
_entity.id
_entity.type
_entity.pdbx_description
1 polymer ?
#
loop_
_entity_poly.entity_id
_entity_poly.type
_entity_poly.pdbx_seq_one_letter_code
_entity_poly.pdbx_strand_id
1 'polypeptide(L)'
;MATFCMSSAPIYINGFTSYVRLRRFARKSMTKRTSDDVSVDLCRRSGNYQPSPWDHHSLLAITNKYANEKEVITRDVLKKKVKKILAADIITHLEQLELIDDLQKLGISHHFELEIKDILTDFHHINEINLWKCDKEEDLHATALEFRLLRQYGFDISEDVFDVIVEKIESDTFKSDDIESIITLYEASYLSTKSDTKLYQVIRPFAIEQLREYVNSDHDNETYKSREKAIHALEMPYHWRMRRLETRWYIDAYEKKHDMNLALMELAKIDFNIIQGSYQEELKYATR
;
A
#
# COMPACT_ATOMS: atom_id res chain seq x y z
N MET A 1 11.17 25.79 -0.82
CA MET A 1 11.25 24.31 -0.86
C MET A 1 11.21 23.80 0.56
N ALA A 2 9.99 23.57 1.07
CA ALA A 2 9.77 23.08 2.43
C ALA A 2 9.68 21.55 2.38
N THR A 3 10.67 20.88 2.96
CA THR A 3 10.66 19.45 3.21
C THR A 3 9.68 19.18 4.37
N PHE A 4 8.50 18.66 4.04
CA PHE A 4 7.57 18.12 5.03
C PHE A 4 8.14 16.80 5.57
N CYS A 5 8.70 16.84 6.78
CA CYS A 5 8.98 15.65 7.57
C CYS A 5 7.66 15.16 8.18
N MET A 6 7.04 14.13 7.60
CA MET A 6 5.97 13.40 8.27
C MET A 6 6.59 12.47 9.31
N SER A 7 6.65 12.92 10.56
CA SER A 7 6.90 12.04 11.71
C SER A 7 5.60 11.31 12.07
N SER A 8 5.39 10.10 11.56
CA SER A 8 4.41 9.16 12.14
C SER A 8 4.86 8.76 13.55
N ALA A 9 3.90 8.62 14.47
CA ALA A 9 4.14 8.03 15.78
C ALA A 9 4.65 6.58 15.62
N PRO A 10 5.59 6.12 16.46
CA PRO A 10 6.14 4.79 16.33
C PRO A 10 5.11 3.73 16.74
N ILE A 11 4.79 2.82 15.83
CA ILE A 11 4.33 1.48 16.22
C ILE A 11 5.54 0.80 16.89
N TYR A 12 5.65 1.04 18.19
CA TYR A 12 6.65 0.62 19.19
C TYR A 12 8.10 0.30 18.73
N ILE A 13 8.96 1.30 18.99
CA ILE A 13 10.30 1.28 19.60
C ILE A 13 11.04 -0.08 19.59
N ASN A 14 11.81 -0.29 18.52
CA ASN A 14 13.14 -0.92 18.60
C ASN A 14 14.21 0.08 18.14
N GLY A 15 14.10 1.32 18.61
CA GLY A 15 15.13 2.35 18.46
C GLY A 15 15.12 3.20 19.72
N PHE A 16 16.17 3.07 20.54
CA PHE A 16 16.48 3.86 21.73
C PHE A 16 15.59 5.10 21.92
N THR A 17 14.58 5.00 22.79
CA THR A 17 13.95 6.18 23.39
C THR A 17 14.97 6.87 24.26
N SER A 18 15.65 7.84 23.67
CA SER A 18 16.18 8.98 24.38
C SER A 18 15.98 10.17 23.46
N TYR A 19 15.30 11.21 23.95
CA TYR A 19 15.33 12.55 23.37
C TYR A 19 16.79 13.03 23.37
N VAL A 20 17.56 12.57 22.40
CA VAL A 20 18.91 13.01 22.13
C VAL A 20 18.79 13.75 20.83
N ARG A 21 18.79 15.09 20.90
CA ARG A 21 19.30 15.95 19.83
C ARG A 21 20.39 15.18 19.14
N LEU A 22 20.25 14.86 17.85
CA LEU A 22 21.24 14.18 17.00
C LEU A 22 22.66 14.50 17.48
N ARG A 23 23.17 13.74 18.46
CA ARG A 23 24.58 13.70 18.74
C ARG A 23 25.02 12.88 17.56
N ARG A 24 25.57 13.59 16.57
CA ARG A 24 26.42 13.03 15.52
C ARG A 24 27.14 11.85 16.17
N PHE A 25 26.73 10.63 15.85
CA PHE A 25 27.48 9.47 16.28
C PHE A 25 28.91 9.77 15.89
N ALA A 26 29.81 9.77 16.87
CA ALA A 26 31.20 10.07 16.62
C ALA A 26 31.66 9.08 15.56
N ARG A 27 31.76 9.57 14.32
CA ARG A 27 32.34 8.87 13.19
C ARG A 27 33.72 8.45 13.67
N LYS A 28 33.87 7.18 14.06
CA LYS A 28 35.15 6.52 13.81
C LYS A 28 35.17 6.26 12.32
N SER A 29 35.41 7.33 11.57
CA SER A 29 35.88 7.20 10.22
C SER A 29 37.20 6.42 10.33
N MET A 30 37.22 5.17 9.86
CA MET A 30 38.46 4.66 9.27
C MET A 30 38.70 5.43 7.97
N THR A 31 38.98 6.73 8.09
CA THR A 31 39.81 7.39 7.10
C THR A 31 41.20 6.85 7.34
N LYS A 32 41.64 5.90 6.52
CA LYS A 32 43.06 5.84 6.20
C LYS A 32 43.36 7.17 5.52
N ARG A 33 43.72 8.19 6.31
CA ARG A 33 44.31 9.42 5.79
C ARG A 33 45.63 8.99 5.16
N THR A 34 45.64 8.77 3.86
CA THR A 34 46.85 9.06 3.10
C THR A 34 47.09 10.55 3.30
N SER A 35 48.25 10.87 3.84
CA SER A 35 48.74 12.24 3.99
C SER A 35 48.58 12.99 2.67
N ASP A 36 48.05 14.21 2.74
CA ASP A 36 48.19 15.20 1.69
C ASP A 36 49.70 15.43 1.47
N ASP A 37 50.28 14.74 0.48
CA ASP A 37 51.22 15.29 -0.53
C ASP A 37 51.81 14.18 -1.43
N VAL A 38 51.01 13.21 -1.86
CA VAL A 38 51.40 12.30 -2.94
C VAL A 38 50.25 12.24 -3.92
N SER A 39 50.44 12.79 -5.12
CA SER A 39 49.59 12.50 -6.26
C SER A 39 49.74 11.01 -6.56
N VAL A 40 48.94 10.18 -5.88
CA VAL A 40 48.82 8.77 -6.23
C VAL A 40 48.19 8.76 -7.61
N ASP A 41 48.99 8.45 -8.62
CA ASP A 41 48.52 8.19 -9.98
C ASP A 41 47.59 6.98 -9.91
N LEU A 42 46.31 7.24 -9.66
CA LEU A 42 45.27 6.23 -9.61
C LEU A 42 45.08 5.74 -11.04
N CYS A 43 45.84 4.70 -11.40
CA CYS A 43 45.79 4.03 -12.71
C CYS A 43 44.37 3.52 -13.08
N ARG A 44 43.43 3.51 -12.13
CA ARG A 44 42.00 3.28 -12.35
C ARG A 44 41.13 4.37 -11.71
N ARG A 45 40.12 4.81 -12.45
CA ARG A 45 39.05 5.71 -11.96
C ARG A 45 38.25 5.03 -10.84
N SER A 46 37.95 5.80 -9.79
CA SER A 46 37.05 5.42 -8.69
C SER A 46 35.68 6.08 -8.84
N GLY A 47 34.62 5.36 -8.51
CA GLY A 47 33.24 5.89 -8.51
C GLY A 47 32.87 6.69 -7.26
N ASN A 48 33.74 6.79 -6.26
CA ASN A 48 33.49 7.48 -4.98
C ASN A 48 32.23 7.02 -4.24
N TYR A 49 31.91 5.72 -4.34
CA TYR A 49 30.78 5.11 -3.63
C TYR A 49 30.93 5.23 -2.12
N GLN A 50 29.82 5.54 -1.45
CA GLN A 50 29.76 5.55 0.01
C GLN A 50 29.68 4.11 0.54
N PRO A 51 30.25 3.83 1.72
CA PRO A 51 30.04 2.55 2.37
C PRO A 51 28.57 2.35 2.77
N SER A 52 28.19 1.09 3.03
CA SER A 52 26.88 0.74 3.57
C SER A 52 26.53 1.58 4.80
N PRO A 53 25.28 2.07 4.93
CA PRO A 53 24.83 2.75 6.15
C PRO A 53 24.66 1.78 7.33
N TRP A 54 24.61 0.47 7.08
CA TRP A 54 24.54 -0.57 8.11
C TRP A 54 25.91 -1.14 8.39
N ASP A 55 26.28 -1.11 9.67
CA ASP A 55 27.48 -1.75 10.19
C ASP A 55 27.29 -3.27 10.32
N HIS A 56 28.33 -4.03 9.98
CA HIS A 56 28.28 -5.50 9.94
C HIS A 56 28.01 -6.11 11.31
N HIS A 57 28.63 -5.60 12.38
CA HIS A 57 28.36 -6.09 13.73
C HIS A 57 26.92 -5.80 14.16
N SER A 58 26.39 -4.64 13.75
CA SER A 58 25.01 -4.26 14.00
C SER A 58 24.02 -5.21 13.32
N LEU A 59 24.28 -5.62 12.08
CA LEU A 59 23.45 -6.59 11.34
C LEU A 59 23.44 -7.96 12.03
N LEU A 60 24.60 -8.46 12.45
CA LEU A 60 24.70 -9.75 13.15
C LEU A 60 24.06 -9.72 14.55
N ALA A 61 24.04 -8.55 15.20
CA ALA A 61 23.47 -8.36 16.54
C ALA A 61 21.95 -8.11 16.56
N ILE A 62 21.28 -8.07 15.41
CA ILE A 62 19.81 -7.96 15.35
C ILE A 62 19.20 -9.12 16.16
N THR A 63 18.15 -8.88 16.93
CA THR A 63 17.45 -9.94 17.68
C THR A 63 15.99 -9.92 17.32
N ASN A 64 15.45 -11.09 16.94
CA ASN A 64 14.04 -11.25 16.66
C ASN A 64 13.28 -11.35 17.98
N LYS A 65 12.45 -10.34 18.28
CA LYS A 65 11.59 -10.29 19.47
C LYS A 65 10.12 -10.56 19.14
N TYR A 66 9.80 -10.83 17.88
CA TYR A 66 8.44 -10.79 17.34
C TYR A 66 7.90 -12.16 16.92
N ALA A 67 8.78 -13.16 16.80
CA ALA A 67 8.41 -14.53 16.51
C ALA A 67 8.27 -15.37 17.79
N ASN A 68 7.70 -14.79 18.86
CA ASN A 68 7.46 -15.55 20.09
C ASN A 68 6.24 -16.44 19.93
N GLU A 69 6.22 -17.58 20.63
CA GLU A 69 5.09 -18.53 20.62
C GLU A 69 3.74 -17.86 20.95
N LYS A 70 3.74 -16.91 21.89
CA LYS A 70 2.55 -16.13 22.26
C LYS A 70 1.97 -15.29 21.11
N GLU A 71 2.84 -14.69 20.29
CA GLU A 71 2.43 -13.86 19.14
C GLU A 71 1.88 -14.75 18.02
N VAL A 72 2.49 -15.92 17.80
CA VAL A 72 2.01 -16.93 16.85
C VAL A 72 0.62 -17.43 17.24
N ILE A 73 0.39 -17.77 18.50
CA ILE A 73 -0.93 -18.21 19.00
C ILE A 73 -1.96 -17.09 18.82
N THR A 74 -1.61 -15.85 19.21
CA THR A 74 -2.51 -14.69 19.05
C THR A 74 -2.88 -14.46 17.59
N ARG A 75 -1.89 -14.52 16.68
CA ARG A 75 -2.11 -14.42 15.23
C ARG A 75 -3.11 -15.47 14.76
N ASP A 76 -2.94 -16.72 15.15
CA ASP A 76 -3.80 -17.82 14.68
C ASP A 76 -5.23 -17.72 15.23
N VAL A 77 -5.42 -17.17 16.43
CA VAL A 77 -6.75 -16.82 16.97
C VAL A 77 -7.38 -15.70 16.16
N LEU A 78 -6.63 -14.63 15.84
CA LEU A 78 -7.11 -13.51 15.05
C LEU A 78 -7.46 -13.94 13.61
N LYS A 79 -6.67 -14.82 12.98
CA LYS A 79 -6.99 -15.41 11.67
C LYS A 79 -8.37 -16.06 11.67
N LYS A 80 -8.69 -16.86 12.68
CA LYS A 80 -10.02 -17.50 12.81
C LYS A 80 -11.13 -16.47 12.95
N LYS A 81 -10.88 -15.36 13.65
CA LYS A 81 -11.85 -14.26 13.80
C LYS A 81 -12.07 -13.54 12.46
N VAL A 82 -11.01 -13.20 11.74
CA VAL A 82 -11.09 -12.55 10.42
C VAL A 82 -11.77 -13.46 9.39
N LYS A 83 -11.47 -14.77 9.40
CA LYS A 83 -12.16 -15.75 8.56
C LYS A 83 -13.67 -15.79 8.80
N LYS A 84 -14.12 -15.64 10.06
CA LYS A 84 -15.56 -15.55 10.37
C LYS A 84 -16.18 -14.25 9.88
N ILE A 85 -15.43 -13.15 9.89
CA ILE A 85 -15.88 -11.86 9.33
C ILE A 85 -16.07 -12.02 7.81
N LEU A 86 -15.08 -12.58 7.11
CA LEU A 86 -15.18 -12.83 5.67
C LEU A 86 -16.38 -13.72 5.26
N ALA A 87 -16.75 -14.68 6.11
CA ALA A 87 -17.85 -15.60 5.85
C ALA A 87 -19.21 -15.13 6.40
N ALA A 88 -19.33 -13.88 6.86
CA ALA A 88 -20.58 -13.40 7.43
C ALA A 88 -21.56 -12.93 6.34
N ASP A 89 -22.76 -13.50 6.31
CA ASP A 89 -23.83 -13.19 5.33
C ASP A 89 -24.42 -11.78 5.44
N ILE A 90 -24.01 -11.00 6.44
CA ILE A 90 -24.56 -9.66 6.74
C ILE A 90 -23.82 -8.56 5.96
N ILE A 91 -22.65 -8.88 5.41
CA ILE A 91 -21.78 -7.90 4.76
C ILE A 91 -22.34 -7.55 3.38
N THR A 92 -22.49 -6.26 3.11
CA THR A 92 -22.91 -5.79 1.78
C THR A 92 -21.83 -6.04 0.73
N HIS A 93 -22.22 -6.08 -0.54
CA HIS A 93 -21.29 -6.29 -1.65
C HIS A 93 -20.08 -5.33 -1.61
N LEU A 94 -20.34 -4.03 -1.41
CA LEU A 94 -19.28 -3.02 -1.30
C LEU A 94 -18.38 -3.25 -0.08
N GLU A 95 -18.96 -3.49 1.10
CA GLU A 95 -18.16 -3.75 2.31
C GLU A 95 -17.29 -5.01 2.16
N GLN A 96 -17.75 -6.02 1.40
CA GLN A 96 -16.98 -7.23 1.13
C GLN A 96 -15.78 -6.95 0.22
N LEU A 97 -15.95 -6.11 -0.80
CA LEU A 97 -14.85 -5.64 -1.66
C LEU A 97 -13.84 -4.79 -0.87
N GLU A 98 -14.31 -3.86 -0.05
CA GLU A 98 -13.46 -3.03 0.81
C GLU A 98 -12.69 -3.87 1.81
N LEU A 99 -13.32 -4.89 2.39
CA LEU A 99 -12.67 -5.83 3.29
C LEU A 99 -11.55 -6.60 2.58
N ILE A 100 -11.77 -7.08 1.36
CA ILE A 100 -10.74 -7.75 0.56
C ILE A 100 -9.59 -6.80 0.27
N ASP A 101 -9.88 -5.57 -0.11
CA ASP A 101 -8.87 -4.54 -0.36
C ASP A 101 -8.04 -4.20 0.88
N ASP A 102 -8.69 -4.05 2.03
CA ASP A 102 -8.05 -3.84 3.33
C ASP A 102 -7.11 -5.01 3.65
N LEU A 103 -7.54 -6.26 3.46
CA LEU A 103 -6.70 -7.45 3.69
C LEU A 103 -5.45 -7.47 2.79
N GLN A 104 -5.60 -7.08 1.52
CA GLN A 104 -4.48 -6.99 0.58
C GLN A 104 -3.49 -5.90 0.97
N LYS A 105 -3.98 -4.69 1.25
CA LYS A 105 -3.14 -3.54 1.58
C LYS A 105 -2.48 -3.71 2.96
N LEU A 106 -3.16 -4.33 3.92
CA LEU A 106 -2.59 -4.74 5.21
C LEU A 106 -1.62 -5.93 5.12
N GLY A 107 -1.46 -6.54 3.96
CA GLY A 107 -0.48 -7.60 3.71
C GLY A 107 -0.84 -8.96 4.32
N ILE A 108 -2.09 -9.15 4.76
CA ILE A 108 -2.59 -10.36 5.42
C ILE A 108 -3.48 -11.24 4.53
N SER A 109 -3.72 -10.81 3.28
CA SER A 109 -4.53 -11.55 2.30
C SER A 109 -4.02 -12.97 2.01
N HIS A 110 -2.70 -13.21 2.13
CA HIS A 110 -2.10 -14.53 1.90
C HIS A 110 -2.55 -15.62 2.89
N HIS A 111 -3.19 -15.25 4.01
CA HIS A 111 -3.81 -16.21 4.93
C HIS A 111 -5.23 -16.63 4.52
N PHE A 112 -5.83 -15.94 3.55
CA PHE A 112 -7.24 -16.06 3.16
C PHE A 112 -7.42 -16.21 1.64
N GLU A 113 -6.41 -16.76 0.94
CA GLU A 113 -6.41 -16.80 -0.53
C GLU A 113 -7.59 -17.58 -1.11
N LEU A 114 -8.01 -18.66 -0.44
CA LEU A 114 -9.15 -19.48 -0.87
C LEU A 114 -10.45 -18.72 -0.70
N GLU A 115 -10.67 -18.14 0.49
CA GLU A 115 -11.88 -17.37 0.79
C GLU A 115 -12.03 -16.18 -0.16
N ILE A 116 -10.95 -15.44 -0.41
CA ILE A 116 -10.99 -14.30 -1.32
C ILE A 116 -11.28 -14.76 -2.76
N LYS A 117 -10.66 -15.87 -3.19
CA LYS A 117 -10.88 -16.40 -4.54
C LYS A 117 -12.34 -16.86 -4.73
N ASP A 118 -12.92 -17.54 -3.75
CA ASP A 118 -14.30 -18.01 -3.80
C ASP A 118 -15.25 -16.82 -3.92
N ILE A 119 -15.10 -15.80 -3.06
CA ILE A 119 -15.91 -14.57 -3.10
C ILE A 119 -15.83 -13.88 -4.46
N LEU A 120 -14.62 -13.68 -4.99
CA LEU A 120 -14.42 -13.01 -6.28
C LEU A 120 -14.94 -13.84 -7.45
N THR A 121 -14.92 -15.16 -7.35
CA THR A 121 -15.50 -16.06 -8.35
C THR A 121 -17.02 -15.91 -8.38
N ASP A 122 -17.66 -15.84 -7.21
CA ASP A 122 -19.10 -15.63 -7.10
C ASP A 122 -19.51 -14.27 -7.71
N PHE A 123 -18.76 -13.21 -7.40
CA PHE A 123 -18.97 -11.88 -7.98
C PHE A 123 -18.84 -11.88 -9.51
N HIS A 124 -17.79 -12.51 -10.02
CA HIS A 124 -17.58 -12.67 -11.46
C HIS A 124 -18.77 -13.36 -12.15
N HIS A 125 -19.29 -14.45 -11.57
CA HIS A 125 -20.43 -15.16 -12.12
C HIS A 125 -21.72 -14.33 -12.09
N ILE A 126 -21.96 -13.58 -11.02
CA ILE A 126 -23.12 -12.67 -10.93
C ILE A 126 -23.03 -11.59 -12.02
N ASN A 127 -21.83 -11.07 -12.27
CA ASN A 127 -21.59 -10.04 -13.28
C ASN A 127 -21.79 -10.53 -14.71
N GLU A 128 -21.39 -11.76 -15.02
CA GLU A 128 -21.66 -12.41 -16.31
C GLU A 128 -23.17 -12.54 -16.57
N ILE A 129 -23.95 -12.85 -15.54
CA ILE A 129 -25.41 -13.00 -15.64
C ILE A 129 -26.10 -11.65 -15.84
N ASN A 130 -25.66 -10.63 -15.11
CA ASN A 130 -26.34 -9.34 -15.05
C ASN A 130 -25.87 -8.31 -16.09
N LEU A 131 -24.92 -8.67 -16.97
CA LEU A 131 -24.27 -7.74 -17.91
C LEU A 131 -23.75 -6.50 -17.17
N TRP A 132 -22.88 -6.75 -16.20
CA TRP A 132 -22.35 -5.74 -15.26
C TRP A 132 -21.83 -4.46 -15.94
N LYS A 133 -22.37 -3.31 -15.50
CA LYS A 133 -22.01 -1.96 -15.96
C LYS A 133 -22.11 -0.95 -14.83
N CYS A 134 -21.26 0.06 -14.86
CA CYS A 134 -21.33 1.21 -13.96
C CYS A 134 -22.39 2.21 -14.45
N ASP A 135 -23.66 1.99 -14.13
CA ASP A 135 -24.75 2.85 -14.62
C ASP A 135 -24.85 4.20 -13.90
N LYS A 136 -24.37 4.28 -12.66
CA LYS A 136 -24.42 5.47 -11.80
C LYS A 136 -23.04 5.87 -11.30
N GLU A 137 -22.83 7.16 -11.13
CA GLU A 137 -21.60 7.70 -10.53
C GLU A 137 -21.46 7.32 -9.05
N GLU A 138 -22.59 7.14 -8.35
CA GLU A 138 -22.64 6.67 -6.97
C GLU A 138 -22.06 5.25 -6.81
N ASP A 139 -22.15 4.42 -7.86
CA ASP A 139 -21.66 3.04 -7.87
C ASP A 139 -20.20 2.95 -8.38
N LEU A 140 -19.56 4.10 -8.69
CA LEU A 140 -18.23 4.15 -9.28
C LEU A 140 -17.17 3.51 -8.40
N HIS A 141 -17.18 3.80 -7.10
CA HIS A 141 -16.22 3.21 -6.16
C HIS A 141 -16.33 1.69 -6.13
N ALA A 142 -17.54 1.15 -5.96
CA ALA A 142 -17.78 -0.29 -5.96
C ALA A 142 -17.32 -0.93 -7.27
N THR A 143 -17.71 -0.35 -8.41
CA THR A 143 -17.41 -0.89 -9.74
C THR A 143 -15.91 -0.85 -10.03
N ALA A 144 -15.24 0.26 -9.73
CA ALA A 144 -13.80 0.40 -9.92
C ALA A 144 -13.00 -0.52 -8.99
N LEU A 145 -13.46 -0.69 -7.74
CA LEU A 145 -12.83 -1.57 -6.76
C LEU A 145 -12.92 -3.03 -7.19
N GLU A 146 -14.11 -3.47 -7.57
CA GLU A 146 -14.36 -4.82 -8.05
C GLU A 146 -13.58 -5.11 -9.33
N PHE A 147 -13.60 -4.19 -10.30
CA PHE A 147 -12.84 -4.32 -11.54
C PHE A 147 -11.35 -4.51 -11.24
N ARG A 148 -10.82 -3.69 -10.32
CA ARG A 148 -9.43 -3.78 -9.90
C ARG A 148 -9.12 -5.13 -9.26
N LEU A 149 -9.94 -5.56 -8.29
CA LEU A 149 -9.73 -6.80 -7.55
C LEU A 149 -9.82 -8.01 -8.50
N LEU A 150 -10.86 -8.09 -9.33
CA LEU A 150 -11.04 -9.18 -10.31
C LEU A 150 -9.81 -9.30 -11.24
N ARG A 151 -9.36 -8.18 -11.84
CA ARG A 151 -8.16 -8.22 -12.70
C ARG A 151 -6.89 -8.60 -11.93
N GLN A 152 -6.73 -8.15 -10.69
CA GLN A 152 -5.58 -8.52 -9.85
C GLN A 152 -5.53 -10.02 -9.52
N TYR A 153 -6.69 -10.68 -9.43
CA TYR A 153 -6.80 -12.13 -9.24
C TYR A 153 -6.84 -12.92 -10.55
N GLY A 154 -6.68 -12.24 -11.70
CA GLY A 154 -6.52 -12.88 -13.01
C GLY A 154 -7.83 -13.17 -13.75
N PHE A 155 -8.95 -12.58 -13.32
CA PHE A 155 -10.19 -12.61 -14.10
C PHE A 155 -10.10 -11.69 -15.31
N ASP A 156 -10.70 -12.12 -16.42
CA ASP A 156 -10.75 -11.34 -17.66
C ASP A 156 -12.00 -10.45 -17.67
N ILE A 157 -11.81 -9.18 -17.34
CA ILE A 157 -12.89 -8.18 -17.28
C ILE A 157 -12.65 -7.11 -18.32
N SER A 158 -13.64 -6.83 -19.17
CA SER A 158 -13.56 -5.77 -20.19
C SER A 158 -13.60 -4.36 -19.56
N GLU A 159 -12.94 -3.39 -20.19
CA GLU A 159 -13.08 -1.97 -19.84
C GLU A 159 -14.47 -1.38 -20.18
N ASP A 160 -15.32 -2.13 -20.88
CA ASP A 160 -16.71 -1.77 -21.22
C ASP A 160 -17.59 -1.54 -19.99
N VAL A 161 -17.19 -2.06 -18.83
CA VAL A 161 -17.87 -1.76 -17.55
C VAL A 161 -17.90 -0.26 -17.24
N PHE A 162 -16.98 0.52 -17.81
CA PHE A 162 -16.89 1.97 -17.63
C PHE A 162 -17.47 2.80 -18.77
N ASP A 163 -18.18 2.21 -19.75
CA ASP A 163 -18.69 2.94 -20.93
C ASP A 163 -19.51 4.18 -20.56
N VAL A 164 -20.44 4.06 -19.61
CA VAL A 164 -21.29 5.16 -19.16
C VAL A 164 -20.48 6.26 -18.48
N ILE A 165 -19.44 5.89 -17.73
CA ILE A 165 -18.55 6.84 -17.05
C ILE A 165 -17.69 7.57 -18.08
N VAL A 166 -17.17 6.86 -19.08
CA VAL A 166 -16.40 7.45 -20.19
C VAL A 166 -17.26 8.45 -20.96
N GLU A 167 -18.50 8.08 -21.32
CA GLU A 167 -19.43 8.99 -22.00
C GLU A 167 -19.66 10.27 -21.20
N LYS A 168 -19.85 10.15 -19.88
CA LYS A 168 -20.06 11.30 -18.98
C LYS A 168 -18.83 12.19 -18.82
N ILE A 169 -17.63 11.60 -18.82
CA ILE A 169 -16.36 12.34 -18.78
C ILE A 169 -16.18 13.12 -20.09
N GLU A 170 -16.40 12.47 -21.24
CA GLU A 170 -16.25 13.10 -22.55
C GLU A 170 -17.29 14.20 -22.80
N SER A 171 -18.48 14.08 -22.23
CA SER A 171 -19.53 15.10 -22.30
C SER A 171 -19.42 16.18 -21.22
N ASP A 172 -18.39 16.15 -20.37
CA ASP A 172 -18.18 17.08 -19.24
C ASP A 172 -19.40 17.17 -18.29
N THR A 173 -20.08 16.02 -18.09
CA THR A 173 -21.27 15.93 -17.22
C THR A 173 -21.04 15.14 -15.94
N PHE A 174 -19.87 14.51 -15.81
CA PHE A 174 -19.50 13.73 -14.64
C PHE A 174 -19.37 14.61 -13.38
N LYS A 175 -20.01 14.20 -12.28
CA LYS A 175 -20.09 14.94 -11.01
C LYS A 175 -19.93 13.97 -9.83
N SER A 176 -18.69 13.60 -9.53
CA SER A 176 -18.37 12.91 -8.28
C SER A 176 -17.62 13.83 -7.34
N ASP A 177 -18.24 14.13 -6.19
CA ASP A 177 -17.58 14.84 -5.09
C ASP A 177 -16.76 13.90 -4.18
N ASP A 178 -16.94 12.59 -4.33
CA ASP A 178 -16.18 11.60 -3.55
C ASP A 178 -14.79 11.35 -4.15
N ILE A 179 -13.78 11.85 -3.44
CA ILE A 179 -12.38 11.67 -3.82
C ILE A 179 -11.93 10.21 -3.70
N GLU A 180 -12.50 9.41 -2.79
CA GLU A 180 -12.12 8.00 -2.64
C GLU A 180 -12.55 7.20 -3.89
N SER A 181 -13.74 7.45 -4.43
CA SER A 181 -14.19 6.93 -5.72
C SER A 181 -13.20 7.24 -6.85
N ILE A 182 -12.69 8.49 -6.92
CA ILE A 182 -11.71 8.91 -7.94
C ILE A 182 -10.36 8.22 -7.73
N ILE A 183 -9.89 8.07 -6.49
CA ILE A 183 -8.67 7.31 -6.18
C ILE A 183 -8.83 5.86 -6.64
N THR A 184 -9.96 5.22 -6.34
CA THR A 184 -10.22 3.83 -6.75
C THR A 184 -10.27 3.69 -8.27
N LEU A 185 -10.90 4.64 -8.97
CA LEU A 185 -10.92 4.70 -10.44
C LEU A 185 -9.51 4.89 -11.03
N TYR A 186 -8.72 5.80 -10.45
CA TYR A 186 -7.31 5.99 -10.79
C TYR A 186 -6.54 4.67 -10.66
N GLU A 187 -6.66 3.98 -9.53
CA GLU A 187 -5.98 2.71 -9.27
C GLU A 187 -6.41 1.59 -10.23
N ALA A 188 -7.71 1.50 -10.53
CA ALA A 188 -8.26 0.57 -11.51
C ALA A 188 -7.67 0.80 -12.91
N SER A 189 -7.48 2.06 -13.31
CA SER A 189 -6.94 2.40 -14.63
C SER A 189 -5.53 1.85 -14.88
N TYR A 190 -4.73 1.59 -13.82
CA TYR A 190 -3.37 1.05 -13.96
C TYR A 190 -3.31 -0.46 -14.20
N LEU A 191 -4.45 -1.14 -14.15
CA LEU A 191 -4.60 -2.54 -14.59
C LEU A 191 -4.94 -2.66 -16.08
N SER A 192 -4.80 -1.57 -16.85
CA SER A 192 -4.95 -1.55 -18.29
C SER A 192 -3.96 -2.48 -18.99
N THR A 193 -4.46 -3.25 -19.94
CA THR A 193 -3.70 -4.00 -20.94
C THR A 193 -3.58 -3.18 -22.24
N LYS A 194 -2.96 -3.75 -23.28
CA LYS A 194 -2.79 -3.05 -24.57
C LYS A 194 -4.11 -2.83 -25.32
N SER A 195 -5.14 -3.62 -25.04
CA SER A 195 -6.46 -3.48 -25.66
C SER A 195 -7.34 -2.44 -24.97
N ASP A 196 -6.99 -2.03 -23.75
CA ASP A 196 -7.84 -1.18 -22.92
C ASP A 196 -7.62 0.31 -23.19
N THR A 197 -8.17 0.80 -24.30
CA THR A 197 -8.01 2.20 -24.71
C THR A 197 -8.67 3.21 -23.78
N LYS A 198 -9.87 2.93 -23.27
CA LYS A 198 -10.63 3.84 -22.40
C LYS A 198 -9.93 4.05 -21.06
N LEU A 199 -9.36 2.99 -20.47
CA LEU A 199 -8.66 3.08 -19.19
C LEU A 199 -7.46 4.03 -19.26
N TYR A 200 -6.57 3.88 -20.26
CA TYR A 200 -5.35 4.69 -20.30
C TYR A 200 -5.50 6.03 -21.05
N GLN A 201 -6.44 6.16 -21.99
CA GLN A 201 -6.62 7.38 -22.78
C GLN A 201 -7.62 8.36 -22.17
N VAL A 202 -8.66 7.88 -21.49
CA VAL A 202 -9.73 8.74 -20.96
C VAL A 202 -9.72 8.75 -19.43
N ILE A 203 -9.88 7.58 -18.81
CA ILE A 203 -10.07 7.47 -17.35
C ILE A 203 -8.83 7.91 -16.58
N ARG A 204 -7.64 7.43 -16.96
CA ARG A 204 -6.41 7.75 -16.24
C ARG A 204 -6.07 9.25 -16.30
N PRO A 205 -6.07 9.94 -17.46
CA PRO A 205 -5.84 11.38 -17.50
C PRO A 205 -6.87 12.16 -16.68
N PHE A 206 -8.16 11.81 -16.82
CA PHE A 206 -9.24 12.43 -16.05
C PHE A 206 -9.03 12.30 -14.54
N ALA A 207 -8.78 11.09 -14.05
CA ALA A 207 -8.58 10.86 -12.62
C ALA A 207 -7.33 11.59 -12.10
N ILE A 208 -6.24 11.65 -12.88
CA ILE A 208 -5.04 12.43 -12.52
C ILE A 208 -5.36 13.91 -12.37
N GLU A 209 -6.15 14.48 -13.28
CA GLU A 209 -6.55 15.89 -13.23
C GLU A 209 -7.38 16.17 -11.98
N GLN A 210 -8.43 15.39 -11.74
CA GLN A 210 -9.30 15.51 -10.56
C GLN A 210 -8.51 15.37 -9.24
N LEU A 211 -7.61 14.39 -9.13
CA LEU A 211 -6.76 14.22 -7.95
C LEU A 211 -5.82 15.41 -7.74
N ARG A 212 -5.28 15.99 -8.81
CA ARG A 212 -4.41 17.18 -8.72
C ARG A 212 -5.18 18.41 -8.29
N GLU A 213 -6.37 18.63 -8.84
CA GLU A 213 -7.26 19.71 -8.43
C GLU A 213 -7.60 19.59 -6.95
N TYR A 214 -8.01 18.40 -6.51
CA TYR A 214 -8.32 18.12 -5.11
C TYR A 214 -7.11 18.35 -4.18
N VAL A 215 -5.90 17.96 -4.60
CA VAL A 215 -4.69 18.19 -3.78
C VAL A 215 -4.33 19.68 -3.69
N ASN A 216 -4.67 20.47 -4.71
CA ASN A 216 -4.34 21.90 -4.79
C ASN A 216 -5.39 22.82 -4.17
N SER A 217 -6.63 22.36 -4.00
CA SER A 217 -7.69 23.15 -3.34
C SER A 217 -7.44 23.30 -1.84
N ASP A 218 -7.90 24.44 -1.29
CA ASP A 218 -7.86 24.71 0.15
C ASP A 218 -8.94 23.87 0.83
N HIS A 219 -8.51 22.97 1.70
CA HIS A 219 -9.34 21.97 2.37
C HIS A 219 -9.23 22.13 3.88
N ASP A 220 -10.34 21.93 4.59
CA ASP A 220 -10.38 21.92 6.05
C ASP A 220 -9.57 20.76 6.66
N ASN A 221 -9.34 20.80 7.97
CA ASN A 221 -8.55 19.77 8.68
C ASN A 221 -9.13 18.34 8.56
N GLU A 222 -10.45 18.19 8.39
CA GLU A 222 -11.13 16.90 8.22
C GLU A 222 -10.70 16.17 6.93
N THR A 223 -10.42 16.91 5.86
CA THR A 223 -10.05 16.40 4.53
C THR A 223 -8.55 16.07 4.39
N TYR A 224 -7.75 16.28 5.44
CA TYR A 224 -6.31 16.00 5.44
C TYR A 224 -5.99 14.53 5.15
N LYS A 225 -6.78 13.59 5.68
CA LYS A 225 -6.56 12.14 5.49
C LYS A 225 -6.76 11.73 4.02
N SER A 226 -7.84 12.19 3.40
CA SER A 226 -8.13 11.91 1.99
C SER A 226 -7.12 12.60 1.06
N ARG A 227 -6.64 13.79 1.45
CA ARG A 227 -5.53 14.46 0.74
C ARG A 227 -4.22 13.68 0.81
N GLU A 228 -3.87 13.11 1.98
CA GLU A 228 -2.69 12.26 2.15
C GLU A 228 -2.77 11.04 1.21
N LYS A 229 -3.93 10.39 1.11
CA LYS A 229 -4.17 9.28 0.17
C LYS A 229 -4.08 9.70 -1.29
N ALA A 230 -4.66 10.86 -1.67
CA ALA A 230 -4.60 11.37 -3.04
C ALA A 230 -3.16 11.68 -3.47
N ILE A 231 -2.37 12.32 -2.60
CA ILE A 231 -0.94 12.56 -2.84
C ILE A 231 -0.20 11.23 -3.01
N HIS A 232 -0.44 10.27 -2.12
CA HIS A 232 0.19 8.96 -2.18
C HIS A 232 -0.16 8.21 -3.47
N ALA A 233 -1.43 8.21 -3.89
CA ALA A 233 -1.83 7.61 -5.17
C ALA A 233 -1.11 8.27 -6.37
N LEU A 234 -1.03 9.61 -6.39
CA LEU A 234 -0.37 10.37 -7.46
C LEU A 234 1.16 10.16 -7.53
N GLU A 235 1.82 9.84 -6.42
CA GLU A 235 3.24 9.48 -6.43
C GLU A 235 3.49 8.19 -7.20
N MET A 236 2.65 7.18 -6.95
CA MET A 236 2.71 5.88 -7.62
C MET A 236 1.39 5.13 -7.34
N PRO A 237 0.77 4.50 -8.36
CA PRO A 237 -0.42 3.67 -8.15
C PRO A 237 -0.06 2.41 -7.37
N TYR A 238 -0.98 1.93 -6.52
CA TYR A 238 -0.87 0.69 -5.76
C TYR A 238 -0.40 -0.50 -6.60
N HIS A 239 -0.90 -0.63 -7.84
CA HIS A 239 -0.53 -1.74 -8.73
C HIS A 239 0.99 -1.80 -9.03
N TRP A 240 1.69 -0.67 -8.98
CA TRP A 240 3.14 -0.60 -9.24
C TRP A 240 3.99 -0.61 -7.98
N ARG A 241 3.37 -0.55 -6.80
CA ARG A 241 4.08 -0.48 -5.53
C ARG A 241 4.55 -1.85 -5.07
N MET A 242 5.69 -1.88 -4.38
CA MET A 242 6.13 -3.08 -3.68
C MET A 242 5.22 -3.31 -2.47
N ARG A 243 4.35 -4.33 -2.55
CA ARG A 243 3.33 -4.66 -1.53
C ARG A 243 3.85 -4.56 -0.10
N ARG A 244 5.03 -5.11 0.19
CA ARG A 244 5.58 -5.14 1.55
C ARG A 244 5.92 -3.76 2.13
N LEU A 245 6.41 -2.84 1.29
CA LEU A 245 6.68 -1.47 1.71
C LEU A 245 5.37 -0.70 1.85
N GLU A 246 4.45 -0.93 0.92
CA GLU A 246 3.13 -0.31 0.94
C GLU A 246 2.31 -0.71 2.18
N THR A 247 2.35 -1.98 2.58
CA THR A 247 1.71 -2.45 3.80
C THR A 247 2.17 -1.68 5.03
N ARG A 248 3.44 -1.29 5.12
CA ARG A 248 3.93 -0.53 6.27
C ARG A 248 3.25 0.85 6.35
N TRP A 249 3.13 1.54 5.22
CA TRP A 249 2.42 2.81 5.14
C TRP A 249 0.93 2.62 5.41
N TYR A 250 0.33 1.60 4.81
CA TYR A 250 -1.11 1.37 4.91
C TYR A 250 -1.56 0.97 6.31
N ILE A 251 -0.74 0.26 7.11
CA ILE A 251 -1.05 0.01 8.53
C ILE A 251 -1.23 1.33 9.29
N ASP A 252 -0.34 2.30 9.08
CA ASP A 252 -0.42 3.62 9.73
C ASP A 252 -1.65 4.42 9.21
N ALA A 253 -2.00 4.29 7.93
CA ALA A 253 -3.19 4.90 7.34
C ALA A 253 -4.50 4.29 7.85
N TYR A 254 -4.56 2.95 7.93
CA TYR A 254 -5.71 2.18 8.40
C TYR A 254 -6.03 2.47 9.87
N GLU A 255 -5.01 2.76 10.69
CA GLU A 255 -5.19 3.11 12.11
C GLU A 255 -5.91 4.44 12.31
N LYS A 256 -5.85 5.31 11.30
CA LYS A 256 -6.55 6.61 11.30
C LYS A 256 -7.99 6.49 10.77
N LYS A 257 -8.41 5.34 10.23
CA LYS A 257 -9.75 5.12 9.65
C LYS A 257 -10.82 5.12 10.77
N HIS A 258 -11.97 5.74 10.53
CA HIS A 258 -13.01 5.90 11.57
C HIS A 258 -13.69 4.56 11.94
N ASP A 259 -13.93 3.74 10.92
CA ASP A 259 -14.57 2.42 10.95
C ASP A 259 -13.57 1.25 10.94
N MET A 260 -12.32 1.50 11.39
CA MET A 260 -11.25 0.50 11.42
C MET A 260 -11.67 -0.77 12.18
N ASN A 261 -11.47 -1.93 11.55
CA ASN A 261 -11.67 -3.22 12.21
C ASN A 261 -10.44 -3.58 13.07
N LEU A 262 -10.61 -3.56 14.39
CA LEU A 262 -9.54 -3.88 15.36
C LEU A 262 -8.91 -5.26 15.13
N ALA A 263 -9.70 -6.26 14.71
CA ALA A 263 -9.17 -7.61 14.48
C ALA A 263 -8.22 -7.66 13.27
N LEU A 264 -8.54 -6.92 12.20
CA LEU A 264 -7.68 -6.81 11.03
C LEU A 264 -6.39 -6.06 11.37
N MET A 265 -6.53 -4.95 12.11
CA MET A 265 -5.39 -4.13 12.52
C MET A 265 -4.39 -4.90 13.38
N GLU A 266 -4.88 -5.57 14.43
CA GLU A 266 -4.02 -6.36 15.32
C GLU A 266 -3.36 -7.52 14.57
N LEU A 267 -4.11 -8.20 13.69
CA LEU A 267 -3.57 -9.28 12.87
C LEU A 267 -2.46 -8.77 11.95
N ALA A 268 -2.67 -7.64 11.28
CA ALA A 268 -1.69 -7.02 10.39
C ALA A 268 -0.40 -6.65 11.12
N LYS A 269 -0.49 -6.03 12.30
CA LYS A 269 0.69 -5.65 13.10
C LYS A 269 1.48 -6.88 13.56
N ILE A 270 0.82 -7.91 14.07
CA ILE A 270 1.48 -9.13 14.54
C ILE A 270 2.13 -9.88 13.37
N ASP A 271 1.38 -10.07 12.29
CA ASP A 271 1.86 -10.79 11.10
C ASP A 271 3.04 -10.06 10.43
N PHE A 272 2.94 -8.72 10.30
CA PHE A 272 4.04 -7.89 9.80
C PHE A 272 5.32 -8.11 10.60
N ASN A 273 5.23 -8.15 11.93
CA ASN A 273 6.39 -8.29 12.80
C ASN A 273 6.98 -9.71 12.77
N ILE A 274 6.14 -10.75 12.70
CA ILE A 274 6.59 -12.15 12.55
C ILE A 274 7.36 -12.32 11.23
N ILE A 275 6.82 -11.82 10.12
CA ILE A 275 7.48 -11.87 8.80
C ILE A 275 8.78 -11.06 8.82
N GLN A 276 8.77 -9.87 9.43
CA GLN A 276 9.99 -9.08 9.59
C GLN A 276 11.07 -9.83 10.37
N GLY A 277 10.68 -10.58 11.40
CA GLY A 277 11.59 -11.45 12.15
C GLY A 277 12.25 -12.52 11.28
N SER A 278 11.52 -13.09 10.33
CA SER A 278 12.07 -14.06 9.36
C SER A 278 13.08 -13.40 8.42
N TYR A 279 12.76 -12.21 7.89
CA TYR A 279 13.70 -11.44 7.06
C TYR A 279 14.98 -11.05 7.80
N GLN A 280 14.89 -10.77 9.10
CA GLN A 280 16.07 -10.48 9.92
C GLN A 280 17.01 -11.69 10.03
N GLU A 281 16.47 -12.90 10.18
CA GLU A 281 17.29 -14.12 10.21
C GLU A 281 17.90 -14.43 8.84
N GLU A 282 17.14 -14.28 7.75
CA GLU A 282 17.66 -14.42 6.38
C GLU A 282 18.75 -13.39 6.08
N LEU A 283 18.56 -12.13 6.50
CA LEU A 283 19.55 -11.07 6.34
C LEU A 283 20.85 -11.39 7.09
N LYS A 284 20.76 -11.91 8.33
CA LYS A 284 21.95 -12.35 9.07
C LYS A 284 22.65 -13.49 8.36
N TYR A 285 21.89 -14.46 7.84
CA TYR A 285 22.47 -15.58 7.11
C TYR A 285 23.22 -15.10 5.86
N ALA A 286 22.62 -14.20 5.07
CA ALA A 286 23.26 -13.61 3.90
C ALA A 286 24.46 -12.68 4.22
N THR A 287 24.53 -12.17 5.46
CA THR A 287 25.62 -11.31 5.93
C THR A 287 26.83 -12.10 6.43
N ARG A 288 26.64 -13.37 6.83
CA ARG A 288 27.71 -14.27 7.30
C ARG A 288 28.56 -14.79 6.16
#